data_AF-A0A1N6DFY1-F1
#
_entry.id   AF-A0A1N6DFY1-F1
#
_cell.length_a   1.000
_cell.length_b   1.000
_cell.length_c   1.000
_cell.angle_alpha   90.00
_cell.angle_beta   90.00
_cell.angle_gamma   90.00
#
_symmetry.space_group_name_H-M   'P 1'
#
loop_
_entity.id
_entity.type
_entity.pdbx_description
1 polymer ?
#
loop_
_entity_poly.entity_id
_entity_poly.type
_entity_poly.pdbx_seq_one_letter_code
_entity_poly.pdbx_strand_id
1 'polypeptide(L)' 'MKKHKVGENALKAQLRTPMFKMQQQTPKKGKGSYSRKGRHAQRGHRQAA' A
#
# COMPACT_ATOMS: atom_id res chain seq x y z
N MET A 1 4.92 -4.93 18.07
CA MET A 1 3.70 -4.75 18.89
C MET A 1 3.43 -6.06 19.61
N LYS A 2 3.52 -6.07 20.94
CA LYS A 2 3.26 -7.28 21.74
C LYS A 2 1.77 -7.64 21.61
N LYS A 3 1.44 -8.77 21.01
CA LYS A 3 0.05 -9.24 20.93
C LYS A 3 -0.31 -9.80 22.30
N HIS A 4 -1.27 -9.18 22.97
CA HIS A 4 -1.83 -9.75 24.20
C HIS A 4 -2.61 -11.02 23.88
N LYS A 5 -2.71 -11.91 24.87
CA LYS A 5 -3.52 -13.12 24.74
C LYS A 5 -4.97 -12.69 24.50
N VAL A 6 -5.62 -13.25 23.49
CA VAL A 6 -7.03 -12.98 23.19
C VAL A 6 -7.87 -13.53 24.35
N GLY A 7 -8.70 -12.67 24.95
CA GLY A 7 -9.62 -13.06 26.03
C GLY A 7 -10.86 -13.78 25.48
N GLU A 8 -11.84 -13.01 25.03
CA GLU A 8 -13.17 -13.57 24.76
C GLU A 8 -13.47 -13.82 23.28
N ASN A 9 -13.05 -12.93 22.36
CA ASN A 9 -13.40 -13.03 20.94
C ASN A 9 -12.19 -12.87 20.02
N ALA A 10 -11.77 -13.98 19.42
CA ALA A 10 -10.64 -14.06 18.51
C ALA A 10 -10.85 -13.32 17.19
N LEU A 11 -12.06 -13.34 16.63
CA LEU A 11 -12.36 -12.66 15.36
C LEU A 11 -12.28 -11.14 15.51
N LYS A 12 -12.88 -10.60 16.58
CA LYS A 12 -12.81 -9.17 16.90
C LYS A 12 -11.39 -8.74 17.19
N ALA A 13 -10.60 -9.55 17.89
CA ALA A 13 -9.19 -9.25 18.14
C ALA A 13 -8.39 -9.23 16.83
N GLN A 14 -8.61 -10.21 15.95
CA GLN A 14 -7.90 -10.33 14.69
C GLN A 14 -8.24 -9.18 13.72
N LEU A 15 -9.51 -8.78 13.62
CA LEU A 15 -9.96 -7.65 12.78
C LEU A 15 -9.26 -6.32 13.14
N ARG A 16 -8.81 -6.18 14.39
CA ARG A 16 -8.19 -4.93 14.90
C ARG A 16 -6.68 -4.92 14.65
N THR A 17 -6.12 -6.02 14.17
CA THR A 17 -4.70 -6.07 13.79
C THR A 17 -4.46 -5.34 12.47
N PRO A 18 -3.21 -4.91 12.18
CA PRO A 18 -2.87 -4.28 10.91
C PRO A 18 -3.14 -5.14 9.66
N MET A 19 -3.35 -6.45 9.83
CA MET A 19 -3.68 -7.38 8.75
C MET A 19 -4.99 -6.99 8.04
N PHE A 20 -5.98 -6.52 8.80
CA PHE A 20 -7.31 -6.16 8.30
C PHE A 20 -7.53 -4.65 8.28
N LYS A 21 -6.46 -3.86 8.14
CA LYS A 21 -6.59 -2.41 7.98
C LYS A 21 -7.23 -2.07 6.64
N MET A 22 -7.98 -0.98 6.61
CA MET A 22 -8.51 -0.42 5.37
C MET A 22 -7.36 -0.10 4.41
N GLN A 23 -7.41 -0.66 3.20
CA GLN A 23 -6.44 -0.37 2.15
C GLN A 23 -7.04 0.66 1.19
N GLN A 24 -6.25 1.69 0.86
CA GLN A 24 -6.62 2.69 -0.14
C GLN A 24 -5.82 2.45 -1.41
N GLN A 25 -6.50 2.36 -2.55
CA GLN A 25 -5.83 2.28 -3.85
C GLN A 25 -5.48 3.68 -4.33
N THR A 26 -4.28 3.85 -4.90
CA THR A 26 -3.89 5.10 -5.54
C THR A 26 -4.68 5.27 -6.85
N PRO A 27 -5.45 6.37 -7.01
CA PRO A 27 -6.26 6.56 -8.21
C PRO A 27 -5.37 6.81 -9.43
N LYS A 28 -5.83 6.41 -10.63
CA LYS A 28 -5.10 6.63 -11.88
C LYS A 28 -5.16 8.08 -12.38
N LYS A 29 -6.16 8.86 -11.96
CA LYS A 29 -6.39 10.26 -12.38
C LYS A 29 -6.99 11.06 -11.21
N GLY A 30 -6.75 12.37 -11.17
CA GLY A 30 -7.28 13.27 -10.14
C GLY A 30 -6.33 13.48 -8.96
N LYS A 31 -6.88 13.81 -7.78
CA LYS A 31 -6.09 14.08 -6.57
C LYS A 31 -5.30 12.84 -6.14
N GLY A 32 -4.01 13.00 -5.89
CA GLY A 32 -3.13 11.90 -5.45
C GLY A 32 -2.76 10.89 -6.54
N SER A 33 -3.04 11.20 -7.82
CA SER A 33 -2.68 10.31 -8.95
C SER A 33 -1.29 10.57 -9.55
N TYR A 34 -0.64 11.68 -9.21
CA TYR A 34 0.68 12.01 -9.74
C TYR A 34 1.76 11.04 -9.22
N SER A 35 2.54 10.45 -10.13
CA SER A 35 3.71 9.65 -9.79
C SER A 35 4.96 10.24 -10.43
N ARG A 36 6.02 10.42 -9.65
CA ARG A 36 7.30 10.97 -10.13
C ARG A 36 7.96 10.08 -11.19
N LYS A 37 7.82 8.76 -11.05
CA LYS A 37 8.31 7.77 -12.01
C LYS A 37 7.12 6.92 -12.44
N GLY A 38 6.82 6.93 -13.74
CA GLY A 38 5.83 6.02 -14.29
C GLY A 38 6.25 4.56 -14.10
N ARG A 39 5.33 3.61 -14.29
CA ARG A 39 5.61 2.16 -14.15
C ARG A 39 6.72 1.66 -15.08
N HIS A 40 6.90 2.34 -16.22
CA HIS A 40 7.94 2.05 -17.20
C HIS A 40 8.87 3.26 -17.33
N ALA A 41 9.50 3.66 -16.24
CA ALA A 41 10.51 4.72 -16.28
C ALA A 41 11.58 4.35 -17.33
N GLN A 42 11.50 5.01 -18.48
CA GLN A 42 12.51 5.13 -19.54
C GLN A 42 13.45 3.91 -19.66
N ARG A 43 13.15 2.95 -20.56
CA ARG A 43 14.21 2.13 -21.15
C ARG A 43 15.21 3.12 -21.76
N GLY A 44 16.46 3.07 -21.29
CA GLY A 44 17.42 4.16 -21.37
C GLY A 44 17.43 4.94 -22.69
N HIS A 45 17.49 6.26 -22.57
CA HIS A 45 17.96 7.11 -23.65
C HIS A 45 19.38 6.65 -24.01
N ARG A 46 19.52 5.92 -25.12
CA ARG A 46 20.81 5.71 -25.78
C ARG A 46 21.30 7.11 -26.12
N GLN A 47 22.43 7.51 -25.55
CA GLN A 47 23.07 8.78 -25.91
C GLN A 47 23.35 8.73 -27.43
N ALA A 48 22.76 9.65 -28.18
CA ALA A 48 23.19 9.90 -29.55
C ALA A 48 24.55 10.62 -29.45
N ALA A 49 25.50 10.12 -30.24
CA ALA A 49 26.89 10.57 -30.31
C ALA A 49 27.03 12.06 -30.66
#